data_AF-K0RBQ4-F1
#
_entry.id   AF-K0RBQ4-F1
#
_cell.length_a   1.000
_cell.length_b   1.000
_cell.length_c   1.000
_cell.angle_alpha   90.00
_cell.angle_beta   90.00
_cell.angle_gamma   90.00
#
_symmetry.space_group_name_H-M   'P 1'
#
loop_
_entity.id
_entity.type
_entity.pdbx_description
1 polymer ?
#
loop_
_entity_poly.entity_id
_entity_poly.type
_entity_poly.pdbx_seq_one_letter_code
_entity_poly.pdbx_strand_id
1 'polypeptide(L)'
;MINITLSKGGPGKWERGVPIPSNKNRPSILILPSAEAVDPFLASKRAELSHGLARLASAHARQLRRQTAAAPKAREGPRKVVLGAWSIAQPMPRAAPALAVAHMSSQAVDCNALEATTSIEEITDNEHNRDTLRSLQNDELPAVWLCKPGMAIRMGDYEEFELGSSRELEWLGHFAKKSTHLEIIGISGDGAFGNCSGHSVEGFFHDLSQVEHGNDAAVAHLRPGYCSRSTPGPTAEDRRRWFGRDWCNGHGIRPDRGAPRPSYLLRGPARSSTTQHDLTPPLCRYGRSGARGPSIYLVREPDAATSIPDGAADVKFTIPAARARRNIKKMTFSGTNLAEIIDKLGGAMKSNNFTNIFVEACHLGVPEATFLFNTFRDMNSLLEELHIDGEVGDDLANLNDGDMAGCIPSLAACTGMRSLTLNYLNLSTNSCAALRGVLPRMATLRELVLRGNSL
;
A
#
# COMPACT_ATOMS: atom_id res chain seq x y z
N MET A 1 5.93 9.76 -26.66
CA MET A 1 6.15 11.19 -26.34
C MET A 1 5.72 11.34 -24.89
N ILE A 2 6.60 11.84 -24.02
CA ILE A 2 6.29 12.01 -22.59
C ILE A 2 5.83 13.46 -22.40
N ASN A 3 4.65 13.66 -21.85
CA ASN A 3 4.17 14.99 -21.45
C ASN A 3 4.86 15.34 -20.13
N ILE A 4 5.64 16.42 -20.11
CA ILE A 4 6.34 16.88 -18.90
C ILE A 4 5.75 18.22 -18.50
N THR A 5 5.03 18.24 -17.40
CA THR A 5 4.41 19.46 -16.88
C THR A 5 5.28 20.01 -15.76
N LEU A 6 5.91 21.16 -16.02
CA LEU A 6 6.69 21.91 -15.03
C LEU A 6 5.92 23.18 -14.67
N SER A 7 5.63 23.38 -13.39
CA SER A 7 5.04 24.62 -12.89
C SER A 7 5.99 25.27 -11.89
N LYS A 8 6.42 26.50 -12.18
CA LYS A 8 7.17 27.31 -11.22
C LYS A 8 6.21 27.84 -10.16
N GLY A 9 6.37 27.37 -8.94
CA GLY A 9 5.67 27.92 -7.77
C GLY A 9 6.27 29.28 -7.38
N GLY A 10 5.82 30.35 -8.01
CA GLY A 10 6.15 31.71 -7.57
C GLY A 10 5.64 32.82 -8.49
N PRO A 11 5.20 33.97 -7.95
CA PRO A 11 4.87 35.15 -8.72
C PRO A 11 6.15 35.87 -9.21
N GLY A 12 6.90 35.22 -10.09
CA GLY A 12 8.08 35.79 -10.75
C GLY A 12 7.76 36.22 -12.18
N LYS A 13 8.13 37.45 -12.56
CA LYS A 13 7.98 37.99 -13.93
C LYS A 13 8.61 37.03 -14.96
N TRP A 14 7.83 36.69 -15.98
CA TRP A 14 8.29 35.89 -17.12
C TRP A 14 9.14 36.74 -18.06
N GLU A 15 10.44 36.44 -18.18
CA GLU A 15 11.26 36.92 -19.30
C GLU A 15 11.07 36.00 -20.52
N ARG A 16 10.79 36.60 -21.67
CA ARG A 16 10.58 35.89 -22.95
C ARG A 16 11.90 35.28 -23.43
N GLY A 17 12.03 33.95 -23.31
CA GLY A 17 13.14 33.18 -23.86
C GLY A 17 13.03 32.97 -25.38
N VAL A 18 14.17 33.10 -26.05
CA VAL A 18 14.41 32.96 -27.50
C VAL A 18 14.10 31.53 -28.00
N PRO A 19 13.51 31.36 -29.21
CA PRO A 19 13.20 30.04 -29.76
C PRO A 19 14.46 29.22 -30.10
N ILE A 20 14.53 28.00 -29.60
CA ILE A 20 15.57 27.00 -29.92
C ILE A 20 15.10 26.16 -31.13
N PRO A 21 15.96 25.89 -32.12
CA PRO A 21 15.58 25.13 -33.32
C PRO A 21 15.27 23.64 -33.02
N SER A 22 14.15 23.20 -33.58
CA SER A 22 13.60 21.84 -33.53
C SER A 22 14.45 20.83 -34.32
N ASN A 23 14.89 19.75 -33.65
CA ASN A 23 15.53 18.59 -34.27
C ASN A 23 14.54 17.40 -34.26
N LYS A 24 14.17 16.91 -35.46
CA LYS A 24 13.02 16.03 -35.71
C LYS A 24 13.13 14.58 -35.19
N ASN A 25 14.25 14.19 -34.56
CA ASN A 25 14.48 12.82 -34.08
C ASN A 25 14.66 12.70 -32.55
N ARG A 26 14.25 13.70 -31.77
CA ARG A 26 14.22 13.59 -30.30
C ARG A 26 12.80 13.61 -29.76
N PRO A 27 12.47 12.79 -28.73
CA PRO A 27 11.19 12.91 -28.04
C PRO A 27 11.01 14.34 -27.56
N SER A 28 9.96 15.00 -28.06
CA SER A 28 9.65 16.38 -27.71
C SER A 28 9.15 16.43 -26.26
N ILE A 29 9.85 17.20 -25.43
CA ILE A 29 9.40 17.57 -24.10
C ILE A 29 8.41 18.71 -24.29
N LEU A 30 7.12 18.42 -24.15
CA LEU A 30 6.09 19.45 -24.20
C LEU A 30 5.95 20.03 -22.80
N ILE A 31 6.73 21.08 -22.51
CA ILE A 31 6.54 21.91 -21.32
C ILE A 31 5.28 22.72 -21.56
N LEU A 32 4.14 22.21 -21.13
CA LEU A 32 2.90 22.97 -21.16
C LEU A 32 2.98 24.03 -20.04
N PRO A 33 2.90 25.33 -20.35
CA PRO A 33 2.64 26.31 -19.31
C PRO A 33 1.29 25.94 -18.69
N SER A 34 1.28 25.78 -17.37
CA SER A 34 0.05 25.52 -16.61
C SER A 34 -0.90 26.69 -16.80
N ALA A 35 -1.78 26.61 -17.80
CA ALA A 35 -2.92 27.50 -17.95
C ALA A 35 -4.00 27.03 -16.98
N GLU A 36 -3.72 27.17 -15.69
CA GLU A 36 -4.75 27.07 -14.66
C GLU A 36 -5.58 28.35 -14.71
N ALA A 37 -6.57 28.37 -15.60
CA ALA A 37 -7.83 29.03 -15.29
C ALA A 37 -8.55 28.16 -14.26
N VAL A 38 -7.98 28.04 -13.06
CA VAL A 38 -8.74 27.58 -11.90
C VAL A 38 -9.82 28.62 -11.69
N ASP A 39 -11.08 28.17 -11.65
CA ASP A 39 -12.20 29.03 -11.28
C ASP A 39 -11.78 29.81 -10.02
N PRO A 40 -11.62 31.15 -10.10
CA PRO A 40 -11.09 31.94 -8.98
C PRO A 40 -11.91 31.74 -7.71
N PHE A 41 -13.15 31.26 -7.83
CA PHE A 41 -14.01 30.88 -6.73
C PHE A 41 -13.53 29.65 -5.95
N LEU A 42 -13.04 28.61 -6.64
CA LEU A 42 -12.51 27.38 -6.02
C LEU A 42 -11.14 27.59 -5.41
N ALA A 43 -10.27 28.38 -6.05
CA ALA A 43 -9.00 28.81 -5.46
C ALA A 43 -9.21 29.66 -4.20
N SER A 44 -10.18 30.58 -4.22
CA SER A 44 -10.55 31.39 -3.05
C SER A 44 -11.08 30.53 -1.91
N LYS A 45 -11.97 29.55 -2.18
CA LYS A 45 -12.47 28.63 -1.15
C LYS A 45 -11.39 27.74 -0.55
N ARG A 46 -10.45 27.24 -1.36
CA ARG A 46 -9.32 26.42 -0.86
C ARG A 46 -8.37 27.25 0.01
N ALA A 47 -8.13 28.50 -0.36
CA ALA A 47 -7.35 29.45 0.44
C ALA A 47 -8.06 29.81 1.75
N GLU A 48 -9.38 30.05 1.73
CA GLU A 48 -10.18 30.31 2.93
C GLU A 48 -10.22 29.11 3.88
N LEU A 49 -10.34 27.88 3.36
CA LEU A 49 -10.28 26.65 4.15
C LEU A 49 -8.91 26.43 4.79
N SER A 50 -7.83 26.60 4.02
CA SER A 50 -6.46 26.52 4.54
C SER A 50 -6.21 27.58 5.64
N HIS A 51 -6.67 28.81 5.42
CA HIS A 51 -6.53 29.88 6.41
C HIS A 51 -7.40 29.67 7.65
N GLY A 52 -8.58 29.07 7.50
CA GLY A 52 -9.46 28.66 8.60
C GLY A 52 -8.85 27.57 9.48
N LEU A 53 -8.27 26.54 8.85
CA LEU A 53 -7.57 25.45 9.53
C LEU A 53 -6.32 25.95 10.28
N ALA A 54 -5.52 26.82 9.65
CA ALA A 54 -4.37 27.45 10.31
C ALA A 54 -4.76 28.28 11.53
N ARG A 55 -5.90 28.99 11.48
CA ARG A 55 -6.44 29.74 12.62
C ARG A 55 -6.92 28.84 13.75
N LEU A 56 -7.60 27.74 13.43
CA LEU A 56 -8.03 26.73 14.40
C LEU A 56 -6.84 26.06 15.09
N ALA A 57 -5.82 25.65 14.32
CA ALA A 57 -4.59 25.08 14.88
C ALA A 57 -3.85 26.07 15.79
N SER A 58 -3.73 27.34 15.39
CA SER A 58 -3.12 28.40 16.19
C SER A 58 -3.92 28.73 17.47
N ALA A 59 -5.25 28.63 17.42
CA ALA A 59 -6.11 28.79 18.60
C ALA A 59 -5.95 27.62 19.57
N HIS A 60 -5.91 26.39 19.05
CA HIS A 60 -5.71 25.17 19.82
C HIS A 60 -4.33 25.16 20.52
N ALA A 61 -3.26 25.55 19.81
CA ALA A 61 -1.92 25.69 20.40
C ALA A 61 -1.87 26.75 21.52
N ARG A 62 -2.62 27.85 21.39
CA ARG A 62 -2.75 28.87 22.44
C ARG A 62 -3.53 28.36 23.66
N GLN A 63 -4.56 27.54 23.44
CA GLN A 63 -5.33 26.88 24.51
C GLN A 63 -4.43 25.95 25.32
N LEU A 64 -3.65 25.09 24.66
CA LEU A 64 -2.68 24.19 25.29
C LEU A 64 -1.61 24.92 26.11
N ARG A 65 -1.07 26.03 25.59
CA ARG A 65 -0.11 26.87 26.34
C ARG A 65 -0.71 27.52 27.59
N ARG A 66 -2.01 27.84 27.57
CA ARG A 66 -2.71 28.36 28.76
C ARG A 66 -2.94 27.29 29.81
N GLN A 67 -3.17 26.05 29.40
CA GLN A 67 -3.34 24.91 30.32
C GLN A 67 -2.03 24.52 31.01
N THR A 68 -0.89 24.62 30.32
CA THR A 68 0.43 24.30 30.91
C THR A 68 0.99 25.43 31.79
N ALA A 69 0.59 26.67 31.57
CA ALA A 69 1.01 27.81 32.39
C ALA A 69 0.33 27.89 33.78
N ALA A 70 -0.74 27.12 34.01
CA ALA A 70 -1.51 27.14 35.26
C ALA A 70 -1.04 26.13 36.31
N ALA A 71 0.02 25.34 36.04
CA ALA A 71 0.56 24.41 37.03
C ALA A 71 1.32 25.17 38.15
N PRO A 72 0.91 25.06 39.43
CA PRO A 72 1.58 25.76 40.51
C PRO A 72 2.99 25.19 40.73
N LYS A 73 4.00 26.07 40.60
CA LYS A 73 5.39 25.75 40.96
C LYS A 73 5.48 25.37 42.45
N ALA A 74 5.65 24.09 42.72
CA ALA A 74 6.03 23.60 44.04
C ALA A 74 7.42 24.15 44.40
N ARG A 75 7.50 24.87 45.52
CA ARG A 75 8.76 25.37 46.10
C ARG A 75 9.59 24.18 46.60
N GLU A 76 10.70 23.89 45.92
CA GLU A 76 11.77 23.06 46.46
C GLU A 76 12.60 23.86 47.46
N GLY A 77 12.59 23.42 48.72
CA GLY A 77 13.50 23.89 49.76
C GLY A 77 14.75 23.01 49.86
N PRO A 78 15.88 23.53 50.37
CA PRO A 78 17.16 22.83 50.39
C PRO A 78 17.17 21.75 51.47
N ARG A 79 17.27 20.47 51.07
CA ARG A 79 17.49 19.36 52.00
C ARG A 79 18.99 19.17 52.24
N LYS A 80 19.42 19.44 53.48
CA LYS A 80 20.72 19.03 54.03
C LYS A 80 20.77 17.51 54.10
N VAL A 81 21.84 16.94 53.55
CA VAL A 81 22.21 15.52 53.71
C VAL A 81 22.85 15.35 55.09
N VAL A 82 22.21 14.58 55.95
CA VAL A 82 22.81 14.06 57.20
C VAL A 82 22.91 12.55 57.05
N LEU A 83 24.14 12.05 57.00
CA LEU A 83 24.48 10.63 57.12
C LEU A 83 24.25 10.20 58.58
N GLY A 84 23.33 9.26 58.78
CA GLY A 84 23.09 8.61 60.07
C GLY A 84 22.77 7.14 59.85
N ALA A 85 23.71 6.28 60.19
CA ALA A 85 23.61 4.83 60.13
C ALA A 85 22.71 4.30 61.26
N TRP A 86 21.55 3.73 60.92
CA TRP A 86 20.72 2.95 61.86
C TRP A 86 20.26 1.65 61.19
N SER A 87 20.86 0.54 61.63
CA SER A 87 20.38 -0.82 61.39
C SER A 87 19.19 -1.12 62.31
N ILE A 88 18.00 -1.30 61.73
CA ILE A 88 16.90 -2.01 62.39
C ILE A 88 16.20 -2.86 61.32
N ALA A 89 16.28 -4.19 61.50
CA ALA A 89 15.57 -5.16 60.71
C ALA A 89 14.05 -5.01 60.91
N GLN A 90 13.29 -4.90 59.81
CA GLN A 90 11.85 -5.09 59.82
C GLN A 90 11.43 -6.20 58.84
N PRO A 91 10.30 -6.88 59.12
CA PRO A 91 9.92 -8.11 58.44
C PRO A 91 9.21 -7.82 57.11
N MET A 92 9.56 -8.61 56.10
CA MET A 92 8.90 -8.65 54.79
C MET A 92 7.38 -8.86 54.91
N PRO A 93 6.54 -8.02 54.27
CA PRO A 93 5.14 -8.36 54.05
C PRO A 93 5.01 -9.42 52.95
N ARG A 94 4.19 -10.43 53.24
CA ARG A 94 3.78 -11.54 52.39
C ARG A 94 3.44 -11.11 50.97
N ALA A 95 3.94 -11.89 50.01
CA ALA A 95 3.61 -11.85 48.60
C ALA A 95 2.10 -11.75 48.36
N ALA A 96 1.68 -10.69 47.67
CA ALA A 96 0.36 -10.61 47.06
C ALA A 96 0.27 -11.68 45.95
N PRO A 97 -0.90 -12.33 45.78
CA PRO A 97 -1.08 -13.29 44.70
C PRO A 97 -0.96 -12.55 43.37
N ALA A 98 -0.04 -13.02 42.53
CA ALA A 98 0.05 -12.62 41.14
C ALA A 98 -1.30 -12.92 40.48
N LEU A 99 -2.07 -11.86 40.20
CA LEU A 99 -3.18 -11.90 39.27
C LEU A 99 -2.59 -12.28 37.92
N ALA A 100 -2.67 -13.56 37.59
CA ALA A 100 -2.41 -14.06 36.26
C ALA A 100 -3.40 -13.36 35.32
N VAL A 101 -2.94 -12.29 34.67
CA VAL A 101 -3.60 -11.74 33.50
C VAL A 101 -3.59 -12.89 32.49
N ALA A 102 -4.74 -13.54 32.34
CA ALA A 102 -4.94 -14.55 31.33
C ALA A 102 -4.60 -13.89 30.00
N HIS A 103 -3.46 -14.27 29.44
CA HIS A 103 -3.08 -13.94 28.09
C HIS A 103 -4.11 -14.64 27.21
N MET A 104 -5.22 -13.94 26.92
CA MET A 104 -6.20 -14.38 25.95
C MET A 104 -5.47 -14.42 24.61
N SER A 105 -4.90 -15.58 24.30
CA SER A 105 -4.42 -15.92 22.98
C SER A 105 -5.57 -15.63 22.03
N SER A 106 -5.37 -14.69 21.12
CA SER A 106 -6.32 -14.27 20.11
C SER A 106 -6.69 -15.50 19.27
N GLN A 107 -7.70 -16.26 19.69
CA GLN A 107 -8.30 -17.27 18.84
C GLN A 107 -8.81 -16.49 17.64
N ALA A 108 -8.30 -16.83 16.46
CA ALA A 108 -8.75 -16.26 15.21
C ALA A 108 -10.28 -16.45 15.17
N VAL A 109 -10.99 -15.34 15.32
CA VAL A 109 -12.43 -15.34 15.35
C VAL A 109 -12.88 -15.64 13.92
N ASP A 110 -13.62 -16.73 13.73
CA ASP A 110 -14.19 -17.06 12.43
C ASP A 110 -15.31 -16.04 12.11
N CYS A 111 -14.93 -14.99 11.40
CA CYS A 111 -15.83 -13.90 11.03
C CYS A 111 -16.99 -14.40 10.16
N ASN A 112 -16.85 -15.51 9.43
CA ASN A 112 -17.96 -16.08 8.65
C ASN A 112 -19.04 -16.68 9.55
N ALA A 113 -18.63 -17.37 10.63
CA ALA A 113 -19.56 -17.91 11.61
C ALA A 113 -20.24 -16.78 12.39
N LEU A 114 -19.48 -15.76 12.76
CA LEU A 114 -20.02 -14.60 13.47
C LEU A 114 -20.95 -13.77 12.60
N GLU A 115 -20.70 -13.62 11.30
CA GLU A 115 -21.53 -12.78 10.42
C GLU A 115 -23.00 -13.22 10.41
N ALA A 116 -23.27 -14.52 10.56
CA ALA A 116 -24.62 -15.04 10.65
C ALA A 116 -25.35 -14.69 11.96
N THR A 117 -24.60 -14.29 13.00
CA THR A 117 -25.12 -14.08 14.36
C THR A 117 -24.99 -12.65 14.85
N THR A 118 -24.01 -11.90 14.34
CA THR A 118 -23.71 -10.54 14.76
C THR A 118 -24.42 -9.57 13.84
N SER A 119 -25.35 -8.81 14.40
CA SER A 119 -26.01 -7.72 13.69
C SER A 119 -25.06 -6.53 13.52
N ILE A 120 -25.21 -5.74 12.46
CA ILE A 120 -24.35 -4.55 12.23
C ILE A 120 -24.51 -3.54 13.36
N GLU A 121 -25.68 -3.51 13.99
CA GLU A 121 -25.99 -2.69 15.15
C GLU A 121 -25.13 -3.04 16.38
N GLU A 122 -24.69 -4.29 16.51
CA GLU A 122 -23.79 -4.74 17.59
C GLU A 122 -22.30 -4.48 17.30
N ILE A 123 -21.94 -4.15 16.05
CA ILE A 123 -20.56 -3.89 15.65
C ILE A 123 -20.15 -2.46 16.03
N THR A 124 -21.03 -1.49 15.78
CA THR A 124 -20.77 -0.06 16.00
C THR A 124 -22.03 0.65 16.47
N ASP A 125 -21.87 1.64 17.35
CA ASP A 125 -22.96 2.53 17.78
C ASP A 125 -23.13 3.74 16.84
N ASN A 126 -22.18 3.98 15.93
CA ASN A 126 -22.23 5.08 14.98
C ASN A 126 -23.15 4.75 13.79
N GLU A 127 -24.26 5.47 13.66
CA GLU A 127 -25.26 5.26 12.59
C GLU A 127 -24.66 5.32 11.19
N HIS A 128 -23.73 6.25 10.94
CA HIS A 128 -23.07 6.39 9.64
C HIS A 128 -22.19 5.16 9.32
N ASN A 129 -21.42 4.69 10.30
CA ASN A 129 -20.62 3.47 10.13
C ASN A 129 -21.51 2.25 9.85
N ARG A 130 -22.70 2.16 10.48
CA ARG A 130 -23.65 1.07 10.20
C ARG A 130 -24.09 1.08 8.74
N ASP A 131 -24.42 2.24 8.19
CA ASP A 131 -24.83 2.36 6.79
C ASP A 131 -23.68 2.01 5.83
N THR A 132 -22.45 2.41 6.15
CA THR A 132 -21.26 2.01 5.37
C THR A 132 -21.02 0.51 5.41
N LEU A 133 -21.15 -0.14 6.58
CA LEU A 133 -21.01 -1.59 6.70
C LEU A 133 -22.12 -2.34 5.95
N ARG A 134 -23.37 -1.85 6.00
CA ARG A 134 -24.48 -2.42 5.21
C ARG A 134 -24.21 -2.29 3.71
N SER A 135 -23.72 -1.13 3.27
CA SER A 135 -23.39 -0.88 1.87
C SER A 135 -22.25 -1.79 1.39
N LEU A 136 -21.23 -2.02 2.21
CA LEU A 136 -20.17 -2.99 1.91
C LEU A 136 -20.69 -4.44 1.90
N GLN A 137 -21.56 -4.81 2.85
CA GLN A 137 -22.17 -6.14 2.90
C GLN A 137 -23.05 -6.43 1.68
N ASN A 138 -23.79 -5.42 1.21
CA ASN A 138 -24.63 -5.49 0.01
C ASN A 138 -23.84 -5.29 -1.29
N ASP A 139 -22.54 -5.06 -1.20
CA ASP A 139 -21.64 -4.81 -2.32
C ASP A 139 -22.02 -3.57 -3.16
N GLU A 140 -22.53 -2.53 -2.52
CA GLU A 140 -23.00 -1.30 -3.16
C GLU A 140 -21.97 -0.17 -3.11
N LEU A 141 -20.91 -0.33 -2.32
CA LEU A 141 -19.96 0.74 -2.01
C LEU A 141 -18.70 0.68 -2.89
N PRO A 142 -18.46 1.67 -3.78
CA PRO A 142 -17.28 1.68 -4.65
C PRO A 142 -16.01 2.20 -3.96
N ALA A 143 -16.17 2.97 -2.88
CA ALA A 143 -15.07 3.64 -2.19
C ALA A 143 -15.34 3.77 -0.69
N VAL A 144 -14.32 3.55 0.14
CA VAL A 144 -14.37 3.79 1.59
C VAL A 144 -13.16 4.59 2.05
N TRP A 145 -13.37 5.56 2.93
CA TRP A 145 -12.30 6.38 3.51
C TRP A 145 -12.24 6.19 5.01
N LEU A 146 -11.07 5.83 5.55
CA LEU A 146 -10.86 5.68 6.98
C LEU A 146 -10.42 7.01 7.59
N CYS A 147 -11.16 7.51 8.56
CA CYS A 147 -10.91 8.79 9.20
C CYS A 147 -10.75 8.64 10.72
N LYS A 148 -10.05 9.60 11.32
CA LYS A 148 -10.01 9.74 12.79
C LYS A 148 -11.41 10.07 13.33
N PRO A 149 -11.84 9.49 14.45
CA PRO A 149 -13.12 9.85 15.07
C PRO A 149 -13.25 11.35 15.38
N GLY A 150 -14.43 11.90 15.08
CA GLY A 150 -14.75 13.32 15.25
C GLY A 150 -14.17 14.22 14.15
N MET A 151 -13.54 13.64 13.12
CA MET A 151 -13.05 14.36 11.95
C MET A 151 -13.85 14.02 10.69
N ALA A 152 -14.91 13.21 10.78
CA ALA A 152 -15.77 13.00 9.64
C ALA A 152 -16.46 14.32 9.28
N ILE A 153 -15.97 14.94 8.21
CA ILE A 153 -16.59 16.12 7.61
C ILE A 153 -17.12 15.57 6.31
N ARG A 154 -18.43 15.65 6.05
CA ARG A 154 -19.02 15.27 4.75
C ARG A 154 -18.25 15.93 3.60
N MET A 155 -17.22 15.26 3.09
CA MET A 155 -16.34 15.71 2.02
C MET A 155 -16.84 15.11 0.71
N GLY A 156 -17.92 15.71 0.19
CA GLY A 156 -18.50 15.30 -1.08
C GLY A 156 -19.23 13.95 -1.00
N ASP A 157 -19.07 13.15 -2.06
CA ASP A 157 -19.83 11.91 -2.31
C ASP A 157 -19.12 10.65 -1.77
N TYR A 158 -18.14 10.83 -0.89
CA TYR A 158 -17.40 9.71 -0.31
C TYR A 158 -17.90 9.41 1.11
N GLU A 159 -18.12 8.13 1.40
CA GLU A 159 -18.49 7.66 2.73
C GLU A 159 -17.23 7.58 3.62
N GLU A 160 -17.23 8.37 4.69
CA GLU A 160 -16.14 8.43 5.67
C GLU A 160 -16.44 7.47 6.84
N PHE A 161 -15.54 6.55 7.11
CA PHE A 161 -15.66 5.57 8.17
C PHE A 161 -14.80 5.98 9.37
N GLU A 162 -15.45 6.37 10.47
CA GLU A 162 -14.76 6.74 11.70
C GLU A 162 -14.43 5.51 12.53
N LEU A 163 -13.14 5.17 12.66
CA LEU A 163 -12.74 3.97 13.40
C LEU A 163 -12.83 4.18 14.92
N GLY A 164 -13.89 3.66 15.53
CA GLY A 164 -14.12 3.70 16.97
C GLY A 164 -13.38 2.60 17.72
N SER A 165 -13.11 1.45 17.10
CA SER A 165 -12.43 0.33 17.77
C SER A 165 -11.68 -0.63 16.83
N SER A 166 -10.85 -1.48 17.44
CA SER A 166 -10.22 -2.62 16.76
C SER A 166 -11.25 -3.59 16.17
N ARG A 167 -12.34 -3.84 16.89
CA ARG A 167 -13.42 -4.74 16.45
C ARG A 167 -14.09 -4.23 15.19
N GLU A 168 -14.38 -2.93 15.12
CA GLU A 168 -14.95 -2.31 13.91
C GLU A 168 -14.02 -2.45 12.70
N LEU A 169 -12.71 -2.29 12.90
CA LEU A 169 -11.72 -2.45 11.84
C LEU A 169 -11.64 -3.89 11.31
N GLU A 170 -11.72 -4.89 12.19
CA GLU A 170 -11.78 -6.30 11.80
C GLU A 170 -13.00 -6.59 10.93
N TRP A 171 -14.19 -6.13 11.34
CA TRP A 171 -15.43 -6.28 10.56
C TRP A 171 -15.37 -5.54 9.23
N LEU A 172 -14.81 -4.33 9.22
CA LEU A 172 -14.60 -3.58 7.97
C LEU A 172 -13.69 -4.34 7.01
N GLY A 173 -12.58 -4.90 7.51
CA GLY A 173 -11.68 -5.75 6.73
C GLY A 173 -12.41 -6.95 6.13
N HIS A 174 -13.23 -7.63 6.94
CA HIS A 174 -14.03 -8.77 6.50
C HIS A 174 -15.03 -8.42 5.40
N PHE A 175 -15.77 -7.30 5.51
CA PHE A 175 -16.71 -6.90 4.46
C PHE A 175 -16.00 -6.37 3.21
N ALA A 176 -14.95 -5.55 3.37
CA ALA A 176 -14.14 -5.06 2.25
C ALA A 176 -13.49 -6.21 1.45
N LYS A 177 -13.10 -7.28 2.15
CA LYS A 177 -12.57 -8.52 1.56
C LYS A 177 -13.58 -9.25 0.67
N LYS A 178 -14.87 -9.18 1.02
CA LYS A 178 -15.97 -9.84 0.29
C LYS A 178 -16.55 -8.98 -0.83
N SER A 179 -16.44 -7.66 -0.72
CA SER A 179 -16.93 -6.73 -1.73
C SER A 179 -16.22 -6.92 -3.08
N THR A 180 -17.01 -6.98 -4.14
CA THR A 180 -16.56 -7.04 -5.53
C THR A 180 -16.64 -5.67 -6.20
N HIS A 181 -17.43 -4.75 -5.66
CA HIS A 181 -17.59 -3.39 -6.13
C HIS A 181 -16.64 -2.38 -5.49
N LEU A 182 -16.01 -2.69 -4.35
CA LEU A 182 -15.03 -1.81 -3.72
C LEU A 182 -13.78 -1.65 -4.60
N GLU A 183 -13.60 -0.45 -5.15
CA GLU A 183 -12.48 -0.12 -6.03
C GLU A 183 -11.43 0.77 -5.35
N ILE A 184 -11.84 1.55 -4.34
CA ILE A 184 -11.01 2.59 -3.72
C ILE A 184 -11.01 2.44 -2.20
N ILE A 185 -9.82 2.44 -1.60
CA ILE A 185 -9.66 2.58 -0.15
C ILE A 185 -8.79 3.80 0.14
N GLY A 186 -9.30 4.69 0.98
CA GLY A 186 -8.62 5.89 1.43
C GLY A 186 -8.32 5.86 2.93
N ILE A 187 -7.24 6.50 3.36
CA ILE A 187 -6.94 6.80 4.76
C ILE A 187 -6.70 8.30 4.86
N SER A 188 -7.48 8.97 5.70
CA SER A 188 -7.48 10.43 5.85
C SER A 188 -7.22 10.83 7.29
N GLY A 189 -6.30 11.78 7.47
CA GLY A 189 -5.96 12.36 8.75
C GLY A 189 -4.98 11.54 9.59
N ASP A 190 -4.35 12.21 10.55
CA ASP A 190 -3.48 11.59 11.55
C ASP A 190 -4.29 10.77 12.55
N GLY A 191 -3.75 9.61 12.94
CA GLY A 191 -4.35 8.78 13.98
C GLY A 191 -5.70 8.16 13.57
N ALA A 192 -5.93 7.93 12.28
CA ALA A 192 -7.09 7.17 11.79
C ALA A 192 -7.20 5.79 12.49
N PHE A 193 -6.06 5.20 12.86
CA PHE A 193 -5.98 3.94 13.60
C PHE A 193 -5.68 4.11 15.09
N GLY A 194 -5.82 5.32 15.66
CA GLY A 194 -5.44 5.60 17.05
C GLY A 194 -6.20 4.76 18.09
N ASN A 195 -7.39 4.27 17.74
CA ASN A 195 -8.22 3.39 18.58
C ASN A 195 -8.08 1.89 18.22
N CYS A 196 -7.21 1.56 17.28
CA CYS A 196 -7.01 0.21 16.77
C CYS A 196 -5.68 -0.36 17.29
N SER A 197 -5.66 -1.64 17.65
CA SER A 197 -4.42 -2.32 17.99
C SER A 197 -3.58 -2.53 16.72
N GLY A 198 -2.25 -2.54 16.87
CA GLY A 198 -1.35 -2.80 15.75
C GLY A 198 -1.68 -4.10 15.00
N HIS A 199 -2.08 -5.14 15.73
CA HIS A 199 -2.52 -6.43 15.15
C HIS A 199 -3.81 -6.31 14.34
N SER A 200 -4.77 -5.48 14.76
CA SER A 200 -6.02 -5.29 13.99
C SER A 200 -5.75 -4.54 12.70
N VAL A 201 -4.85 -3.56 12.72
CA VAL A 201 -4.42 -2.82 11.53
C VAL A 201 -3.69 -3.75 10.56
N GLU A 202 -2.80 -4.59 11.06
CA GLU A 202 -2.12 -5.61 10.26
C GLU A 202 -3.10 -6.64 9.69
N GLY A 203 -4.06 -7.11 10.50
CA GLY A 203 -5.13 -8.02 10.07
C GLY A 203 -6.00 -7.42 8.98
N PHE A 204 -6.40 -6.15 9.11
CA PHE A 204 -7.14 -5.42 8.08
C PHE A 204 -6.37 -5.37 6.75
N PHE A 205 -5.11 -4.94 6.78
CA PHE A 205 -4.27 -4.89 5.59
C PHE A 205 -4.02 -6.27 4.99
N HIS A 206 -3.91 -7.29 5.83
CA HIS A 206 -3.83 -8.69 5.42
C HIS A 206 -5.11 -9.15 4.71
N ASP A 207 -6.29 -8.79 5.22
CA ASP A 207 -7.56 -9.13 4.58
C ASP A 207 -7.72 -8.47 3.22
N LEU A 208 -7.30 -7.21 3.09
CA LEU A 208 -7.22 -6.54 1.79
C LEU A 208 -6.28 -7.29 0.84
N SER A 209 -5.09 -7.67 1.34
CA SER A 209 -4.02 -8.42 0.67
C SER A 209 -4.42 -9.78 0.11
N GLN A 210 -5.28 -10.50 0.82
CA GLN A 210 -5.60 -11.88 0.48
C GLN A 210 -6.50 -11.94 -0.74
N VAL A 211 -6.08 -11.52 -1.94
CA VAL A 211 -6.78 -11.89 -3.16
C VAL A 211 -6.88 -13.41 -3.14
N GLU A 212 -8.07 -13.96 -2.98
CA GLU A 212 -8.26 -15.40 -3.03
C GLU A 212 -7.87 -15.84 -4.43
N HIS A 213 -6.58 -16.16 -4.61
CA HIS A 213 -6.17 -17.12 -5.60
C HIS A 213 -6.96 -18.34 -5.22
N GLY A 214 -8.01 -18.59 -6.00
CA GLY A 214 -8.66 -19.88 -6.00
C GLY A 214 -7.52 -20.86 -6.17
N ASN A 215 -7.09 -21.44 -5.04
CA ASN A 215 -6.72 -22.82 -5.06
C ASN A 215 -7.99 -23.44 -5.60
N ASP A 216 -8.02 -23.60 -6.93
CA ASP A 216 -8.73 -24.65 -7.61
C ASP A 216 -8.23 -25.91 -6.92
N ALA A 217 -8.73 -26.14 -5.70
CA ALA A 217 -8.59 -27.37 -4.98
C ALA A 217 -9.17 -28.33 -5.97
N ALA A 218 -8.27 -29.03 -6.66
CA ALA A 218 -8.58 -29.83 -7.83
C ALA A 218 -9.84 -30.57 -7.45
N VAL A 219 -10.97 -30.16 -8.04
CA VAL A 219 -12.24 -30.84 -7.84
C VAL A 219 -11.87 -32.22 -8.29
N ALA A 220 -11.69 -33.10 -7.32
CA ALA A 220 -11.33 -34.47 -7.57
C ALA A 220 -12.58 -34.98 -8.28
N HIS A 221 -12.54 -34.92 -9.62
CA HIS A 221 -13.52 -35.58 -10.45
C HIS A 221 -13.52 -36.99 -9.91
N LEU A 222 -14.60 -37.36 -9.22
CA LEU A 222 -14.88 -38.73 -8.88
C LEU A 222 -14.92 -39.44 -10.22
N ARG A 223 -13.80 -40.05 -10.62
CA ARG A 223 -13.76 -40.93 -11.77
C ARG A 223 -14.84 -41.98 -11.52
N PRO A 224 -15.83 -42.12 -12.41
CA PRO A 224 -16.79 -43.20 -12.32
C PRO A 224 -16.06 -44.53 -12.28
N GLY A 225 -16.53 -45.40 -11.38
CA GLY A 225 -15.84 -46.59 -10.89
C GLY A 225 -14.99 -47.37 -11.88
N TYR A 226 -13.71 -47.49 -11.54
CA TYR A 226 -12.96 -48.72 -11.82
C TYR A 226 -12.63 -49.38 -10.48
N CYS A 227 -13.34 -50.46 -10.18
CA CYS A 227 -13.01 -51.41 -9.12
C CYS A 227 -11.57 -51.90 -9.33
N SER A 228 -10.63 -51.35 -8.57
CA SER A 228 -9.27 -51.86 -8.50
C SER A 228 -9.19 -52.82 -7.31
N ARG A 229 -9.00 -54.10 -7.63
CA ARG A 229 -8.69 -55.15 -6.65
C ARG A 229 -7.46 -54.76 -5.84
N SER A 230 -7.53 -55.00 -4.54
CA SER A 230 -6.43 -54.93 -3.60
C SER A 230 -5.30 -55.86 -4.04
N THR A 231 -4.16 -55.29 -4.43
CA THR A 231 -2.87 -56.00 -4.46
C THR A 231 -2.14 -55.76 -3.13
N PRO A 232 -1.65 -56.79 -2.43
CA PRO A 232 -0.84 -56.64 -1.23
C PRO A 232 0.45 -55.88 -1.53
N GLY A 233 0.80 -54.92 -0.66
CA GLY A 233 2.02 -54.12 -0.78
C GLY A 233 3.30 -54.94 -0.62
N PRO A 234 4.44 -54.42 -1.11
CA PRO A 234 5.73 -55.08 -0.96
C PRO A 234 6.26 -54.98 0.47
N THR A 235 6.86 -56.08 0.90
CA THR A 235 7.50 -56.30 2.20
C THR A 235 8.68 -55.37 2.42
N ALA A 236 8.96 -55.10 3.70
CA ALA A 236 10.01 -54.22 4.20
C ALA A 236 11.43 -54.73 3.86
N GLU A 237 11.98 -54.37 2.71
CA GLU A 237 13.42 -54.51 2.44
C GLU A 237 13.91 -53.68 1.23
N ASP A 238 13.63 -52.37 1.19
CA ASP A 238 14.40 -51.50 0.27
C ASP A 238 14.44 -50.02 0.66
N ARG A 239 15.15 -49.71 1.76
CA ARG A 239 15.48 -48.33 2.15
C ARG A 239 16.97 -48.16 2.43
N ARG A 240 17.82 -48.40 1.43
CA ARG A 240 19.21 -47.92 1.46
C ARG A 240 19.65 -47.39 0.11
N ARG A 241 19.22 -46.17 -0.23
CA ARG A 241 20.03 -45.20 -0.99
C ARG A 241 19.27 -43.90 -1.15
N TRP A 242 19.64 -42.93 -0.32
CA TRP A 242 19.74 -41.49 -0.61
C TRP A 242 19.57 -40.71 0.68
N PHE A 243 20.68 -40.42 1.34
CA PHE A 243 21.02 -39.09 1.88
C PHE A 243 22.50 -39.18 2.24
N GLY A 244 23.31 -38.45 1.49
CA GLY A 244 24.74 -38.33 1.73
C GLY A 244 25.17 -36.95 1.31
N ARG A 245 25.24 -36.03 2.29
CA ARG A 245 26.29 -35.01 2.45
C ARG A 245 25.94 -34.15 3.66
N ASP A 246 26.48 -34.57 4.80
CA ASP A 246 26.91 -33.68 5.86
C ASP A 246 28.01 -32.75 5.32
N TRP A 247 28.02 -31.49 5.75
CA TRP A 247 29.24 -30.71 5.85
C TRP A 247 29.40 -30.25 7.30
N CYS A 248 30.42 -30.81 7.95
CA CYS A 248 30.81 -30.51 9.31
C CYS A 248 31.32 -29.07 9.47
N ASN A 249 31.07 -28.57 10.68
CA ASN A 249 31.78 -27.49 11.35
C ASN A 249 33.31 -27.65 11.26
N GLY A 250 34.01 -26.55 10.97
CA GLY A 250 35.46 -26.44 11.02
C GLY A 250 35.86 -25.12 11.66
N HIS A 251 36.56 -25.22 12.78
CA HIS A 251 37.15 -24.15 13.57
C HIS A 251 38.11 -23.24 12.79
N GLY A 252 38.07 -21.95 13.16
CA GLY A 252 39.21 -21.09 13.50
C GLY A 252 40.43 -20.99 12.58
N ILE A 253 40.76 -19.75 12.17
CA ILE A 253 42.09 -19.12 12.29
C ILE A 253 41.94 -17.63 11.93
N ARG A 254 42.33 -16.74 12.86
CA ARG A 254 42.72 -15.35 12.57
C ARG A 254 44.13 -15.34 11.97
N PRO A 255 44.45 -14.34 11.14
CA PRO A 255 45.58 -13.50 11.55
C PRO A 255 45.32 -12.00 11.35
N ASP A 256 45.69 -11.23 12.38
CA ASP A 256 46.03 -9.81 12.27
C ASP A 256 47.31 -9.64 11.44
N ARG A 257 47.33 -8.66 10.53
CA ARG A 257 48.29 -7.54 10.46
C ARG A 257 48.42 -6.98 9.04
N GLY A 258 48.32 -5.66 8.95
CA GLY A 258 49.22 -4.86 8.12
C GLY A 258 48.63 -4.23 6.85
N ALA A 259 48.10 -3.02 6.98
CA ALA A 259 48.26 -1.99 5.96
C ALA A 259 49.71 -1.42 6.07
N PRO A 260 50.36 -0.87 5.02
CA PRO A 260 49.87 0.38 4.41
C PRO A 260 50.13 0.61 2.90
N ARG A 261 49.22 1.43 2.34
CA ARG A 261 49.42 2.55 1.40
C ARG A 261 49.54 2.33 -0.13
N PRO A 262 49.19 3.38 -0.91
CA PRO A 262 48.69 3.27 -2.29
C PRO A 262 49.74 3.65 -3.33
N SER A 263 49.61 3.09 -4.52
CA SER A 263 50.37 3.48 -5.70
C SER A 263 49.43 3.87 -6.84
N TYR A 264 49.56 5.12 -7.25
CA TYR A 264 49.00 5.73 -8.44
C TYR A 264 49.58 5.06 -9.70
N LEU A 265 48.72 4.62 -10.63
CA LEU A 265 49.01 4.53 -12.07
C LEU A 265 47.70 4.87 -12.81
N LEU A 266 47.56 6.09 -13.33
CA LEU A 266 47.83 6.47 -14.72
C LEU A 266 46.99 5.69 -15.77
N ARG A 267 45.81 6.25 -16.05
CA ARG A 267 45.35 6.78 -17.35
C ARG A 267 45.98 6.14 -18.61
N GLY A 268 45.20 5.29 -19.29
CA GLY A 268 45.41 4.90 -20.69
C GLY A 268 44.13 5.16 -21.52
N PRO A 269 44.21 5.76 -22.72
CA PRO A 269 43.05 6.28 -23.45
C PRO A 269 42.40 5.28 -24.41
N ALA A 270 41.09 5.49 -24.60
CA ALA A 270 40.26 5.30 -25.78
C ALA A 270 40.73 4.31 -26.88
N ARG A 271 39.94 3.25 -27.08
CA ARG A 271 39.73 2.68 -28.42
C ARG A 271 38.23 2.59 -28.70
N SER A 272 37.81 3.44 -29.61
CA SER A 272 36.57 3.32 -30.36
C SER A 272 36.66 2.13 -31.29
N SER A 273 35.70 1.22 -31.19
CA SER A 273 35.38 0.25 -32.24
C SER A 273 33.89 0.33 -32.52
N THR A 274 33.56 1.07 -33.57
CA THR A 274 32.28 1.02 -34.27
C THR A 274 32.15 -0.33 -34.97
N THR A 275 31.35 -1.24 -34.42
CA THR A 275 30.87 -2.41 -35.14
C THR A 275 29.40 -2.20 -35.45
N GLN A 276 29.15 -1.82 -36.69
CA GLN A 276 27.84 -1.68 -37.30
C GLN A 276 27.30 -3.09 -37.59
N HIS A 277 26.36 -3.55 -36.77
CA HIS A 277 25.58 -4.75 -37.06
C HIS A 277 24.27 -4.35 -37.72
N ASP A 278 24.24 -4.48 -39.04
CA ASP A 278 23.01 -4.63 -39.81
C ASP A 278 22.32 -5.92 -39.37
N LEU A 279 21.15 -5.79 -38.75
CA LEU A 279 20.20 -6.89 -38.58
C LEU A 279 18.84 -6.42 -39.05
N THR A 280 18.60 -6.67 -40.33
CA THR A 280 17.27 -6.66 -40.96
C THR A 280 16.45 -7.82 -40.39
N PRO A 281 15.31 -7.59 -39.71
CA PRO A 281 14.43 -8.67 -39.31
C PRO A 281 13.58 -9.15 -40.51
N PRO A 282 13.30 -10.47 -40.63
CA PRO A 282 12.46 -10.97 -41.70
C PRO A 282 10.98 -10.68 -41.44
N LEU A 283 10.29 -10.35 -42.54
CA LEU A 283 8.83 -10.19 -42.65
C LEU A 283 8.05 -11.35 -42.01
N CYS A 284 7.30 -11.04 -40.95
CA CYS A 284 6.25 -11.90 -40.42
C CYS A 284 5.07 -11.97 -41.41
N ARG A 285 4.80 -13.17 -41.92
CA ARG A 285 3.55 -13.48 -42.64
C ARG A 285 2.39 -13.55 -41.64
N TYR A 286 1.36 -12.75 -41.87
CA TYR A 286 0.06 -12.89 -41.21
C TYR A 286 -0.65 -14.16 -41.70
N GLY A 287 -0.72 -15.17 -40.85
CA GLY A 287 -1.64 -16.30 -41.01
C GLY A 287 -3.02 -15.93 -40.45
N ARG A 288 -4.00 -15.77 -41.33
CA ARG A 288 -5.44 -15.77 -41.01
C ARG A 288 -5.83 -17.17 -40.52
N SER A 289 -6.24 -17.28 -39.26
CA SER A 289 -6.93 -18.45 -38.74
C SER A 289 -8.27 -18.01 -38.17
N GLY A 290 -9.32 -18.16 -38.97
CA GLY A 290 -10.69 -18.10 -38.50
C GLY A 290 -10.98 -19.36 -37.68
N ALA A 291 -11.37 -19.19 -36.43
CA ALA A 291 -11.91 -20.26 -35.61
C ALA A 291 -13.35 -19.91 -35.24
N ARG A 292 -14.25 -20.78 -35.70
CA ARG A 292 -15.69 -20.80 -35.47
C ARG A 292 -15.96 -20.89 -33.96
N GLY A 293 -16.87 -20.04 -33.46
CA GLY A 293 -17.46 -20.22 -32.15
C GLY A 293 -18.37 -21.46 -32.12
N PRO A 294 -18.45 -22.21 -31.02
CA PRO A 294 -19.43 -23.27 -30.87
C PRO A 294 -20.78 -22.63 -30.51
N SER A 295 -21.72 -22.61 -31.45
CA SER A 295 -23.14 -22.40 -31.12
C SER A 295 -23.69 -23.73 -30.60
N ILE A 296 -24.05 -23.78 -29.33
CA ILE A 296 -24.75 -24.92 -28.75
C ILE A 296 -26.23 -24.55 -28.74
N TYR A 297 -26.95 -24.96 -29.78
CA TYR A 297 -28.42 -25.04 -29.75
C TYR A 297 -28.79 -26.40 -29.18
N LEU A 298 -29.36 -26.42 -27.98
CA LEU A 298 -30.11 -27.57 -27.47
C LEU A 298 -31.59 -27.19 -27.48
N VAL A 299 -32.24 -27.43 -28.61
CA VAL A 299 -33.69 -27.57 -28.71
C VAL A 299 -33.96 -29.07 -28.72
N ARG A 300 -34.63 -29.58 -27.69
CA ARG A 300 -35.29 -30.88 -27.71
C ARG A 300 -36.71 -30.70 -27.21
N GLU A 301 -37.66 -30.91 -28.10
CA GLU A 301 -39.08 -31.10 -27.78
C GLU A 301 -39.26 -32.33 -26.87
N PRO A 302 -40.24 -32.29 -25.94
CA PRO A 302 -40.57 -33.43 -25.10
C PRO A 302 -41.77 -34.18 -25.69
N ASP A 303 -41.55 -35.42 -26.12
CA ASP A 303 -42.64 -36.35 -26.38
C ASP A 303 -42.62 -37.52 -25.39
N ALA A 304 -43.80 -37.74 -24.81
CA ALA A 304 -44.36 -38.96 -24.25
C ALA A 304 -43.67 -39.64 -23.04
N ALA A 305 -44.28 -39.38 -21.88
CA ALA A 305 -44.72 -40.39 -20.91
C ALA A 305 -43.72 -41.49 -20.50
N THR A 306 -42.83 -41.16 -19.57
CA THR A 306 -42.32 -42.12 -18.59
C THR A 306 -42.53 -41.56 -17.20
N SER A 307 -43.43 -42.18 -16.45
CA SER A 307 -43.68 -41.95 -15.03
C SER A 307 -42.40 -42.22 -14.23
N ILE A 308 -41.75 -41.15 -13.79
CA ILE A 308 -40.64 -41.20 -12.83
C ILE A 308 -41.28 -41.36 -11.43
N PRO A 309 -40.81 -42.30 -10.60
CA PRO A 309 -41.38 -42.49 -9.27
C PRO A 309 -41.14 -41.26 -8.39
N ASP A 310 -42.23 -40.73 -7.83
CA ASP A 310 -42.26 -39.69 -6.79
C ASP A 310 -41.44 -40.15 -5.58
N GLY A 311 -40.18 -39.74 -5.50
CA GLY A 311 -39.33 -40.11 -4.36
C GLY A 311 -37.87 -39.66 -4.41
N ALA A 312 -37.47 -38.86 -5.40
CA ALA A 312 -36.12 -38.28 -5.44
C ALA A 312 -36.18 -36.84 -4.94
N ALA A 313 -35.74 -36.64 -3.69
CA ALA A 313 -35.57 -35.33 -3.09
C ALA A 313 -34.79 -34.40 -4.03
N ASP A 314 -35.29 -33.18 -4.17
CA ASP A 314 -34.76 -32.08 -4.96
C ASP A 314 -33.27 -31.83 -4.62
N VAL A 315 -32.37 -32.42 -5.41
CA VAL A 315 -30.92 -32.19 -5.27
C VAL A 315 -30.63 -30.84 -5.90
N LYS A 316 -30.80 -29.78 -5.10
CA LYS A 316 -30.43 -28.41 -5.45
C LYS A 316 -28.91 -28.35 -5.61
N PHE A 317 -28.44 -28.45 -6.85
CA PHE A 317 -27.03 -28.22 -7.18
C PHE A 317 -26.75 -26.72 -7.05
N THR A 318 -26.21 -26.32 -5.90
CA THR A 318 -25.66 -24.98 -5.69
C THR A 318 -24.40 -24.87 -6.56
N ILE A 319 -24.53 -24.29 -7.75
CA ILE A 319 -23.36 -23.93 -8.57
C ILE A 319 -22.57 -22.92 -7.75
N PRO A 320 -21.30 -23.20 -7.36
CA PRO A 320 -20.50 -22.22 -6.67
C PRO A 320 -20.36 -21.00 -7.59
N ALA A 321 -20.91 -19.86 -7.15
CA ALA A 321 -20.81 -18.60 -7.87
C ALA A 321 -19.34 -18.38 -8.26
N ALA A 322 -19.09 -18.12 -9.54
CA ALA A 322 -17.76 -17.83 -10.04
C ALA A 322 -17.16 -16.73 -9.16
N ARG A 323 -16.09 -17.04 -8.42
CA ARG A 323 -15.48 -16.12 -7.46
C ARG A 323 -14.99 -14.89 -8.21
N ALA A 324 -15.69 -13.77 -7.98
CA ALA A 324 -15.35 -12.49 -8.55
C ALA A 324 -13.94 -12.09 -8.08
N ARG A 325 -13.10 -11.70 -9.02
CA ARG A 325 -11.79 -11.13 -8.69
C ARG A 325 -12.02 -9.76 -8.07
N ARG A 326 -11.33 -9.49 -6.95
CA ARG A 326 -11.39 -8.21 -6.26
C ARG A 326 -10.97 -7.08 -7.19
N ASN A 327 -11.65 -5.94 -7.05
CA ASN A 327 -11.48 -4.77 -7.90
C ASN A 327 -10.83 -3.58 -7.19
N ILE A 328 -10.25 -3.75 -6.00
CA ILE A 328 -9.56 -2.65 -5.32
C ILE A 328 -8.33 -2.27 -6.16
N LYS A 329 -8.45 -1.15 -6.86
CA LYS A 329 -7.46 -0.65 -7.82
C LYS A 329 -6.71 0.54 -7.26
N LYS A 330 -7.34 1.32 -6.38
CA LYS A 330 -6.82 2.59 -5.89
C LYS A 330 -6.67 2.60 -4.37
N MET A 331 -5.49 3.04 -3.93
CA MET A 331 -5.21 3.32 -2.52
C MET A 331 -4.83 4.79 -2.37
N THR A 332 -5.48 5.49 -1.43
CA THR A 332 -5.24 6.92 -1.20
C THR A 332 -4.87 7.18 0.25
N PHE A 333 -3.88 8.04 0.47
CA PHE A 333 -3.49 8.55 1.77
C PHE A 333 -3.60 10.07 1.71
N SER A 334 -4.26 10.68 2.68
CA SER A 334 -4.47 12.13 2.73
C SER A 334 -4.20 12.65 4.14
N GLY A 335 -3.30 13.61 4.30
CA GLY A 335 -3.11 14.29 5.59
C GLY A 335 -2.78 13.37 6.75
N THR A 336 -2.09 12.25 6.49
CA THR A 336 -1.81 11.21 7.49
C THR A 336 -0.31 11.03 7.72
N ASN A 337 0.07 10.74 8.96
CA ASN A 337 1.41 10.34 9.33
C ASN A 337 1.67 8.88 8.95
N LEU A 338 2.33 8.68 7.80
CA LEU A 338 2.59 7.35 7.28
C LEU A 338 3.50 6.50 8.18
N ALA A 339 4.29 7.10 9.07
CA ALA A 339 5.17 6.37 9.98
C ALA A 339 4.43 5.33 10.84
N GLU A 340 3.14 5.56 11.15
CA GLU A 340 2.34 4.65 12.00
C GLU A 340 1.82 3.40 11.28
N ILE A 341 1.79 3.44 9.93
CA ILE A 341 1.11 2.44 9.11
C ILE A 341 1.99 1.85 8.00
N ILE A 342 3.09 2.51 7.63
CA ILE A 342 3.86 2.14 6.44
C ILE A 342 4.47 0.74 6.54
N ASP A 343 4.92 0.33 7.72
CA ASP A 343 5.49 -0.99 7.99
C ASP A 343 4.44 -2.11 7.80
N LYS A 344 3.19 -1.85 8.20
CA LYS A 344 2.05 -2.77 8.05
C LYS A 344 1.53 -2.82 6.62
N LEU A 345 1.65 -1.72 5.87
CA LEU A 345 1.21 -1.63 4.48
C LEU A 345 2.04 -2.48 3.52
N GLY A 346 3.32 -2.73 3.83
CA GLY A 346 4.24 -3.42 2.92
C GLY A 346 3.72 -4.78 2.43
N GLY A 347 3.08 -5.58 3.30
CA GLY A 347 2.48 -6.86 2.90
C GLY A 347 1.25 -6.69 2.01
N ALA A 348 0.39 -5.72 2.34
CA ALA A 348 -0.80 -5.39 1.58
C ALA A 348 -0.49 -4.88 0.18
N MET A 349 0.45 -3.96 0.06
CA MET A 349 0.77 -3.34 -1.23
C MET A 349 1.40 -4.33 -2.20
N LYS A 350 2.17 -5.32 -1.70
CA LYS A 350 2.84 -6.32 -2.55
C LYS A 350 1.91 -7.39 -3.11
N SER A 351 0.87 -7.76 -2.36
CA SER A 351 -0.02 -8.88 -2.70
C SER A 351 -1.28 -8.43 -3.47
N ASN A 352 -1.56 -7.14 -3.48
CA ASN A 352 -2.73 -6.58 -4.14
C ASN A 352 -2.46 -6.12 -5.56
N ASN A 353 -3.55 -6.03 -6.33
CA ASN A 353 -3.56 -5.48 -7.69
C ASN A 353 -3.74 -3.95 -7.67
N PHE A 354 -3.16 -3.25 -6.68
CA PHE A 354 -3.21 -1.79 -6.67
C PHE A 354 -2.47 -1.26 -7.90
N THR A 355 -3.22 -0.58 -8.75
CA THR A 355 -2.70 0.06 -9.96
C THR A 355 -2.45 1.55 -9.73
N ASN A 356 -3.10 2.12 -8.72
CA ASN A 356 -3.16 3.55 -8.50
C ASN A 356 -2.88 3.87 -7.03
N ILE A 357 -1.84 4.66 -6.76
CA ILE A 357 -1.46 5.07 -5.40
C ILE A 357 -1.35 6.57 -5.33
N PHE A 358 -2.10 7.15 -4.39
CA PHE A 358 -2.17 8.58 -4.14
C PHE A 358 -1.74 8.87 -2.71
N VAL A 359 -0.80 9.78 -2.53
CA VAL A 359 -0.27 10.23 -1.24
C VAL A 359 -0.31 11.75 -1.24
N GLU A 360 -1.31 12.34 -0.60
CA GLU A 360 -1.60 13.77 -0.62
C GLU A 360 -1.40 14.37 0.77
N ALA A 361 -0.59 15.44 0.87
CA ALA A 361 -0.34 16.16 2.12
C ALA A 361 0.04 15.25 3.31
N CYS A 362 0.68 14.11 3.05
CA CYS A 362 1.07 13.17 4.11
C CYS A 362 2.47 13.52 4.65
N HIS A 363 2.67 13.29 5.94
CA HIS A 363 4.00 13.43 6.53
C HIS A 363 4.88 12.24 6.11
N LEU A 364 5.83 12.51 5.23
CA LEU A 364 6.81 11.54 4.73
C LEU A 364 8.21 11.94 5.24
N GLY A 365 8.73 11.19 6.22
CA GLY A 365 10.14 11.24 6.57
C GLY A 365 10.99 10.34 5.66
N VAL A 366 12.31 10.41 5.84
CA VAL A 366 13.27 9.60 5.05
C VAL A 366 13.00 8.10 5.16
N PRO A 367 12.76 7.51 6.36
CA PRO A 367 12.45 6.10 6.47
C PRO A 367 11.16 5.71 5.74
N GLU A 368 10.10 6.53 5.85
CA GLU A 368 8.79 6.28 5.28
C GLU A 368 8.84 6.35 3.75
N ALA A 369 9.49 7.38 3.19
CA ALA A 369 9.69 7.49 1.76
C ALA A 369 10.54 6.33 1.22
N THR A 370 11.63 5.98 1.91
CA THR A 370 12.48 4.86 1.51
C THR A 370 11.70 3.56 1.49
N PHE A 371 10.91 3.29 2.53
CA PHE A 371 10.08 2.09 2.61
C PHE A 371 9.01 2.06 1.51
N LEU A 372 8.30 3.18 1.31
CA LEU A 372 7.24 3.31 0.32
C LEU A 372 7.78 3.04 -1.10
N PHE A 373 8.89 3.69 -1.47
CA PHE A 373 9.52 3.50 -2.78
C PHE A 373 10.06 2.08 -2.96
N ASN A 374 10.64 1.48 -1.93
CA ASN A 374 11.07 0.08 -1.98
C ASN A 374 9.89 -0.88 -2.11
N THR A 375 8.73 -0.54 -1.56
CA THR A 375 7.51 -1.33 -1.74
C THR A 375 7.03 -1.27 -3.20
N PHE A 376 7.10 -0.10 -3.86
CA PHE A 376 6.78 0.02 -5.28
C PHE A 376 7.68 -0.83 -6.18
N ARG A 377 8.95 -0.99 -5.78
CA ARG A 377 9.88 -1.88 -6.49
C ARG A 377 9.35 -3.31 -6.55
N ASP A 378 8.76 -3.78 -5.46
CA ASP A 378 8.25 -5.14 -5.33
C ASP A 378 6.90 -5.35 -6.05
N MET A 379 6.18 -4.28 -6.38
CA MET A 379 4.92 -4.33 -7.15
C MET A 379 5.12 -4.63 -8.65
N ASN A 380 6.36 -4.80 -9.12
CA ASN A 380 6.76 -5.43 -10.38
C ASN A 380 5.87 -5.13 -11.61
N SER A 381 5.55 -3.85 -11.84
CA SER A 381 4.81 -3.32 -13.01
C SER A 381 3.27 -3.27 -12.90
N LEU A 382 2.67 -3.57 -11.76
CA LEU A 382 1.23 -3.36 -11.56
C LEU A 382 0.87 -1.89 -11.38
N LEU A 383 1.78 -1.09 -10.84
CA LEU A 383 1.57 0.32 -10.59
C LEU A 383 1.54 1.12 -11.91
N GLU A 384 0.35 1.60 -12.29
CA GLU A 384 0.11 2.44 -13.45
C GLU A 384 0.17 3.94 -13.10
N GLU A 385 -0.32 4.34 -11.93
CA GLU A 385 -0.34 5.73 -11.50
C GLU A 385 0.22 5.89 -10.09
N LEU A 386 1.21 6.77 -9.97
CA LEU A 386 1.76 7.20 -8.69
C LEU A 386 1.64 8.72 -8.56
N HIS A 387 0.92 9.16 -7.55
CA HIS A 387 0.79 10.56 -7.18
C HIS A 387 1.28 10.76 -5.76
N ILE A 388 2.34 11.54 -5.59
CA ILE A 388 2.82 12.01 -4.28
C ILE A 388 2.82 13.53 -4.31
N ASP A 389 1.99 14.13 -3.46
CA ASP A 389 1.85 15.57 -3.28
C ASP A 389 2.26 15.93 -1.85
N GLY A 390 3.43 16.55 -1.70
CA GLY A 390 3.94 17.01 -0.42
C GLY A 390 3.13 18.19 0.14
N GLU A 391 3.22 18.41 1.45
CA GLU A 391 2.58 19.57 2.07
C GLU A 391 3.27 20.89 1.66
N VAL A 392 2.47 21.90 1.33
CA VAL A 392 2.94 23.24 0.98
C VAL A 392 3.11 24.07 2.26
N GLY A 393 4.33 24.17 2.78
CA GLY A 393 4.61 25.01 3.95
C GLY A 393 6.08 24.97 4.38
N ASP A 394 6.52 25.91 5.23
CA ASP A 394 7.93 26.01 5.67
C ASP A 394 8.39 24.82 6.53
N ASP A 395 7.45 24.05 7.08
CA ASP A 395 7.68 22.73 7.70
C ASP A 395 7.71 21.60 6.65
N LEU A 396 8.10 21.97 5.42
CA LEU A 396 8.22 21.15 4.21
C LEU A 396 8.87 19.81 4.57
N ALA A 397 8.31 18.75 3.98
CA ALA A 397 8.70 17.35 4.14
C ALA A 397 10.17 17.20 4.53
N ASN A 398 10.44 16.41 5.57
CA ASN A 398 11.78 16.08 6.08
C ASN A 398 12.70 15.41 5.03
N LEU A 399 12.26 15.33 3.78
CA LEU A 399 12.97 14.82 2.62
C LEU A 399 13.71 15.97 1.94
N ASN A 400 15.04 15.90 1.97
CA ASN A 400 15.85 16.74 1.10
C ASN A 400 16.03 16.07 -0.28
N ASP A 401 16.56 16.83 -1.23
CA ASP A 401 16.84 16.35 -2.59
C ASP A 401 17.74 15.09 -2.65
N GLY A 402 18.68 14.95 -1.71
CA GLY A 402 19.54 13.77 -1.62
C GLY A 402 18.78 12.51 -1.21
N ASP A 403 17.88 12.62 -0.23
CA ASP A 403 17.05 11.51 0.24
C ASP A 403 16.11 11.03 -0.87
N MET A 404 15.46 11.96 -1.58
CA MET A 404 14.61 11.64 -2.73
C MET A 404 15.41 11.01 -3.88
N ALA A 405 16.61 11.52 -4.16
CA ALA A 405 17.50 10.91 -5.15
C ALA A 405 17.87 9.46 -4.79
N GLY A 406 17.94 9.12 -3.50
CA GLY A 406 18.13 7.76 -3.02
C GLY A 406 16.92 6.85 -3.21
N CYS A 407 15.70 7.41 -3.15
CA CYS A 407 14.45 6.65 -3.29
C CYS A 407 14.06 6.38 -4.75
N ILE A 408 14.29 7.36 -5.64
CA ILE A 408 13.88 7.31 -7.06
C ILE A 408 14.32 6.04 -7.82
N PRO A 409 15.54 5.48 -7.63
CA PRO A 409 15.97 4.26 -8.31
C PRO A 409 15.02 3.07 -8.16
N SER A 410 14.27 2.98 -7.05
CA SER A 410 13.31 1.91 -6.82
C SER A 410 12.13 1.93 -7.81
N LEU A 411 11.80 3.11 -8.37
CA LEU A 411 10.77 3.22 -9.40
C LEU A 411 11.18 2.55 -10.73
N ALA A 412 12.45 2.24 -10.95
CA ALA A 412 12.93 1.58 -12.17
C ALA A 412 12.32 0.19 -12.41
N ALA A 413 11.75 -0.44 -11.37
CA ALA A 413 11.04 -1.70 -11.50
C ALA A 413 9.56 -1.52 -11.92
N CYS A 414 9.01 -0.31 -11.83
CA CYS A 414 7.63 0.01 -12.22
C CYS A 414 7.52 0.22 -13.73
N THR A 415 7.80 -0.82 -14.53
CA THR A 415 7.87 -0.70 -16.00
C THR A 415 6.52 -0.42 -16.67
N GLY A 416 5.41 -0.66 -15.95
CA GLY A 416 4.03 -0.39 -16.37
C GLY A 416 3.50 1.01 -16.01
N MET A 417 4.31 1.86 -15.37
CA MET A 417 3.89 3.19 -14.92
C MET A 417 3.53 4.09 -16.11
N ARG A 418 2.37 4.74 -16.04
CA ARG A 418 1.78 5.62 -17.07
C ARG A 418 1.75 7.08 -16.63
N SER A 419 1.50 7.32 -15.35
CA SER A 419 1.46 8.66 -14.75
C SER A 419 2.33 8.69 -13.49
N LEU A 420 3.22 9.66 -13.42
CA LEU A 420 4.07 9.92 -12.26
C LEU A 420 3.96 11.40 -11.87
N THR A 421 3.38 11.65 -10.71
CA THR A 421 3.25 12.98 -10.13
C THR A 421 4.05 13.03 -8.83
N LEU A 422 5.05 13.91 -8.75
CA LEU A 422 5.90 14.13 -7.59
C LEU A 422 5.95 15.64 -7.30
N ASN A 423 5.02 16.13 -6.50
CA ASN A 423 4.84 17.56 -6.23
C ASN A 423 5.37 17.93 -4.83
N TYR A 424 6.01 19.09 -4.71
CA TYR A 424 6.49 19.65 -3.43
C TYR A 424 7.34 18.68 -2.58
N LEU A 425 8.21 17.89 -3.23
CA LEU A 425 9.10 16.92 -2.56
C LEU A 425 10.55 17.39 -2.51
N ASN A 426 10.78 18.71 -2.55
CA ASN A 426 12.13 19.31 -2.57
C ASN A 426 13.04 18.74 -3.68
N LEU A 427 12.48 18.31 -4.82
CA LEU A 427 13.29 17.74 -5.90
C LEU A 427 14.17 18.83 -6.51
N SER A 428 15.46 18.53 -6.65
CA SER A 428 16.45 19.43 -7.23
C SER A 428 17.39 18.65 -8.17
N THR A 429 18.66 19.05 -8.25
CA THR A 429 19.66 18.50 -9.16
C THR A 429 19.85 16.98 -8.99
N ASN A 430 19.96 16.46 -7.77
CA ASN A 430 20.26 15.04 -7.56
C ASN A 430 19.06 14.17 -7.90
N SER A 431 17.86 14.55 -7.45
CA SER A 431 16.63 13.83 -7.77
C SER A 431 16.33 13.86 -9.26
N CYS A 432 16.56 14.99 -9.94
CA CYS A 432 16.41 15.08 -11.39
C CYS A 432 17.40 14.18 -12.13
N ALA A 433 18.65 14.11 -11.67
CA ALA A 433 19.65 13.19 -12.23
C ALA A 433 19.22 11.73 -12.05
N ALA A 434 18.69 11.36 -10.87
CA ALA A 434 18.15 10.03 -10.60
C ALA A 434 16.95 9.71 -11.52
N LEU A 435 15.97 10.63 -11.63
CA LEU A 435 14.82 10.48 -12.54
C LEU A 435 15.28 10.27 -13.98
N ARG A 436 16.26 11.06 -14.45
CA ARG A 436 16.83 10.90 -15.79
C ARG A 436 17.42 9.51 -16.02
N GLY A 437 17.98 8.87 -14.99
CA GLY A 437 18.48 7.49 -15.05
C GLY A 437 17.37 6.43 -15.08
N VAL A 438 16.23 6.71 -14.45
CA VAL A 438 15.10 5.77 -14.30
C VAL A 438 14.11 5.83 -15.46
N LEU A 439 13.78 7.03 -15.96
CA LEU A 439 12.76 7.24 -17.00
C LEU A 439 12.93 6.38 -18.27
N PRO A 440 14.14 6.12 -18.79
CA PRO A 440 14.31 5.22 -19.95
C PRO A 440 13.81 3.78 -19.73
N ARG A 441 13.64 3.35 -18.47
CA ARG A 441 13.11 2.03 -18.11
C ARG A 441 11.58 2.00 -17.98
N MET A 442 10.95 3.16 -17.91
CA MET A 442 9.49 3.33 -17.84
C MET A 442 8.93 3.62 -19.23
N ALA A 443 9.04 2.64 -20.15
CA ALA A 443 8.65 2.83 -21.55
C ALA A 443 7.17 3.20 -21.74
N THR A 444 6.31 2.89 -20.77
CA THR A 444 4.88 3.21 -20.78
C THR A 444 4.53 4.57 -20.22
N LEU A 445 5.49 5.32 -19.64
CA LEU A 445 5.22 6.59 -19.00
C LEU A 445 4.73 7.61 -20.03
N ARG A 446 3.56 8.18 -19.78
CA ARG A 446 2.90 9.16 -20.65
C ARG A 446 2.95 10.55 -20.03
N GLU A 447 2.86 10.62 -18.71
CA GLU A 447 2.75 11.86 -17.96
C GLU A 447 3.73 11.89 -16.79
N LEU A 448 4.48 13.01 -16.71
CA LEU A 448 5.38 13.33 -15.62
C LEU A 448 5.07 14.75 -15.13
N VAL A 449 4.65 14.86 -13.86
CA VAL A 449 4.29 16.13 -13.23
C VAL A 449 5.21 16.37 -12.03
N LEU A 450 5.95 17.48 -12.04
CA LEU A 450 6.94 17.81 -11.00
C LEU A 450 6.71 19.21 -10.44
N ARG A 451 5.49 19.52 -9.99
CA ARG A 451 5.12 20.89 -9.56
C ARG A 451 5.75 21.25 -8.22
N GLY A 452 6.09 22.53 -8.05
CA GLY A 452 6.56 23.04 -6.74
C GLY A 452 7.96 22.58 -6.34
N ASN A 453 8.73 22.01 -7.26
CA ASN A 453 10.11 21.58 -7.04
C ASN A 453 11.12 22.61 -7.58
N SER A 454 12.37 22.53 -7.13
CA SER A 454 13.46 23.44 -7.52
C SER A 454 14.24 22.86 -8.72
N LEU A 455 13.61 22.86 -9.89
CA LEU A 455 14.07 22.18 -11.12
C LEU A 455 14.99 23.03 -12.01
#